data_AF-A0A9Q0RCH0-F1
#
_entry.id   AF-A0A9Q0RCH0-F1
#
_cell.length_a   1.000
_cell.length_b   1.000
_cell.length_c   1.000
_cell.angle_alpha   90.00
_cell.angle_beta   90.00
_cell.angle_gamma   90.00
#
_symmetry.space_group_name_H-M   'P 1'
#
loop_
_entity.id
_entity.type
_entity.pdbx_description
1 polymer ?
#
loop_
_entity_poly.entity_id
_entity_poly.type
_entity_poly.pdbx_seq_one_letter_code
_entity_poly.pdbx_strand_id
1 'polypeptide(L)'
;MSNCINQLNNNIFNRCMKETPNGIGTIIAKTIYSFIYPELIMNFFVICIMILPWLMFQKKSSFSLDNSLKRRFLLSKLNFINFIHRLCYTFTLDIILYSIFRQRRPCKCESNGDGIYTPVGSIYGMPSGDSLTAALIGTFLIEQAPIMPIISRILGVLVFIFVMFERVILGYHSLGQVISGASLGVALHFYSTRLPQYVTFIDNFLQLVFGAIFLRLDPSLRFGKYDDNNLFGWLFDGYAFIIFESILLFRFYWKIDWKMLKFSYVKMMKNLDPFDKENPNFSVKSKISHLTVSSLSDTFYFWIAFFICLVIQYLAYCFENYGWD
;
A
#
# COMPACT_ATOMS: atom_id res chain seq x y z
N MET A 1 -21.82 -16.65 -23.60
CA MET A 1 -20.75 -17.16 -22.70
C MET A 1 -19.45 -16.55 -23.20
N SER A 2 -18.66 -15.88 -22.36
CA SER A 2 -17.30 -15.54 -22.77
C SER A 2 -16.48 -16.83 -22.76
N ASN A 3 -16.09 -17.34 -23.93
CA ASN A 3 -15.22 -18.49 -24.02
C ASN A 3 -13.88 -18.10 -23.39
N CYS A 4 -13.52 -18.75 -22.28
CA CYS A 4 -12.25 -18.52 -21.62
C CYS A 4 -11.47 -19.83 -21.55
N ILE A 5 -10.18 -19.74 -21.83
CA ILE A 5 -9.24 -20.85 -21.77
C ILE A 5 -8.28 -20.67 -20.60
N ASN A 6 -7.87 -21.79 -20.01
CA ASN A 6 -6.84 -21.82 -18.99
C ASN A 6 -5.45 -21.74 -19.64
N GLN A 7 -4.64 -20.77 -19.23
CA GLN A 7 -3.28 -20.55 -19.73
C GLN A 7 -2.20 -21.36 -18.98
N LEU A 8 -2.51 -21.77 -17.76
CA LEU A 8 -1.59 -22.46 -16.87
C LEU A 8 -1.92 -23.96 -16.82
N ASN A 9 -1.11 -24.72 -16.08
CA ASN A 9 -1.41 -26.13 -15.82
C ASN A 9 -2.78 -26.27 -15.14
N ASN A 10 -3.55 -27.29 -15.54
CA ASN A 10 -4.92 -27.50 -15.06
C ASN A 10 -4.95 -28.17 -13.68
N ASN A 11 -4.33 -27.53 -12.68
CA ASN A 11 -4.42 -27.92 -11.27
C ASN A 11 -5.26 -26.90 -10.50
N ILE A 12 -5.73 -27.26 -9.29
CA ILE A 12 -6.60 -26.40 -8.48
C ILE A 12 -5.99 -25.01 -8.20
N PHE A 13 -4.67 -24.92 -8.08
CA PHE A 13 -3.98 -23.68 -7.75
C PHE A 13 -3.77 -22.75 -8.94
N ASN A 14 -3.77 -23.26 -10.17
CA ASN A 14 -3.44 -22.50 -11.37
C ASN A 14 -4.60 -22.39 -12.37
N ARG A 15 -5.75 -23.02 -12.08
CA ARG A 15 -6.90 -23.05 -12.99
C ARG A 15 -7.58 -21.69 -13.13
N CYS A 16 -8.01 -21.37 -14.33
CA CYS A 16 -8.97 -20.31 -14.62
C CYS A 16 -10.35 -20.64 -14.03
N MET A 17 -10.81 -19.83 -13.07
CA MET A 17 -12.09 -20.00 -12.37
C MET A 17 -13.08 -18.86 -12.68
N LYS A 18 -12.91 -18.20 -13.83
CA LYS A 18 -13.75 -17.06 -14.20
C LYS A 18 -15.24 -17.46 -14.27
N GLU A 19 -16.06 -16.78 -13.49
CA GLU A 19 -17.51 -16.98 -13.52
C GLU A 19 -18.14 -16.19 -14.69
N THR A 20 -19.37 -16.55 -15.06
CA THR A 20 -20.13 -15.81 -16.06
C THR A 20 -20.39 -14.36 -15.63
N PRO A 21 -20.53 -13.40 -16.57
CA PRO A 21 -20.69 -11.98 -16.25
C PRO A 21 -21.88 -11.64 -15.35
N ASN A 22 -22.93 -12.47 -15.39
CA ASN A 22 -24.18 -12.31 -14.65
C ASN A 22 -24.27 -13.21 -13.41
N GLY A 23 -23.17 -13.91 -13.07
CA GLY A 23 -23.07 -14.70 -11.85
C GLY A 23 -23.16 -13.82 -10.61
N ILE A 24 -23.76 -14.34 -9.54
CA ILE A 24 -23.87 -13.63 -8.27
C ILE A 24 -22.49 -13.28 -7.72
N GLY A 25 -21.51 -14.19 -7.86
CA GLY A 25 -20.13 -13.96 -7.44
C GLY A 25 -19.51 -12.79 -8.21
N THR A 26 -19.68 -12.72 -9.53
CA THR A 26 -19.23 -11.59 -10.37
C THR A 26 -19.84 -10.24 -9.93
N ILE A 27 -21.12 -10.20 -9.58
CA ILE A 27 -21.78 -8.96 -9.12
C ILE A 27 -21.16 -8.49 -7.80
N ILE A 28 -21.02 -9.39 -6.84
CA ILE A 28 -20.39 -9.11 -5.53
C ILE A 28 -18.93 -8.65 -5.73
N ALA A 29 -18.18 -9.37 -6.57
CA ALA A 29 -16.79 -9.09 -6.90
C ALA A 29 -16.59 -7.68 -7.49
N LYS A 30 -17.45 -7.28 -8.45
CA LYS A 30 -17.42 -5.93 -9.03
C LYS A 30 -17.67 -4.83 -8.00
N THR A 31 -18.54 -5.07 -7.01
CA THR A 31 -18.75 -4.12 -5.91
C THR A 31 -17.51 -4.00 -5.03
N ILE A 32 -16.85 -5.11 -4.69
CA ILE A 32 -15.64 -5.13 -3.85
C ILE A 32 -14.47 -4.41 -4.53
N TYR A 33 -14.27 -4.65 -5.84
CA TYR A 33 -13.16 -4.09 -6.62
C TYR A 33 -13.01 -2.57 -6.45
N SER A 34 -14.13 -1.84 -6.46
CA SER A 34 -14.14 -0.38 -6.37
C SER A 34 -13.65 0.18 -5.02
N PHE A 35 -13.66 -0.62 -3.95
CA PHE A 35 -13.27 -0.17 -2.60
C PHE A 35 -11.82 -0.48 -2.24
N ILE A 36 -11.21 -1.48 -2.88
CA ILE A 36 -9.88 -1.99 -2.50
C ILE A 36 -8.92 -1.77 -3.67
N TYR A 37 -8.88 -0.53 -4.14
CA TYR A 37 -7.88 -0.08 -5.08
C TYR A 37 -6.69 0.53 -4.31
N PRO A 38 -5.45 0.02 -4.46
CA PRO A 38 -4.31 0.45 -3.65
C PRO A 38 -4.08 1.96 -3.67
N GLU A 39 -4.29 2.59 -4.82
CA GLU A 39 -4.09 4.04 -5.01
C GLU A 39 -5.13 4.86 -4.25
N LEU A 40 -6.39 4.44 -4.29
CA LEU A 40 -7.48 5.07 -3.53
C LEU A 40 -7.19 5.03 -2.04
N ILE A 41 -6.67 3.89 -1.55
CA ILE A 41 -6.31 3.70 -0.15
C ILE A 41 -5.13 4.60 0.23
N MET A 42 -4.08 4.65 -0.59
CA MET A 42 -2.94 5.55 -0.38
C MET A 42 -3.37 7.02 -0.32
N ASN A 43 -4.15 7.46 -1.31
CA ASN A 43 -4.69 8.82 -1.37
C ASN A 43 -5.56 9.13 -0.15
N PHE A 44 -6.38 8.18 0.31
CA PHE A 44 -7.14 8.30 1.55
C PHE A 44 -6.23 8.57 2.76
N PHE A 45 -5.14 7.81 2.94
CA PHE A 45 -4.21 8.03 4.05
C PHE A 45 -3.42 9.35 3.92
N VAL A 46 -3.07 9.78 2.71
CA VAL A 46 -2.47 11.11 2.47
C VAL A 46 -3.44 12.21 2.90
N ILE A 47 -4.71 12.12 2.51
CA ILE A 47 -5.77 13.05 2.93
C ILE A 47 -5.95 13.02 4.45
N CYS A 48 -5.94 11.83 5.09
CA CYS A 48 -5.98 11.72 6.54
C CYS A 48 -4.82 12.45 7.21
N ILE A 49 -3.59 12.31 6.70
CA ILE A 49 -2.42 13.04 7.24
C ILE A 49 -2.59 14.55 7.06
N MET A 50 -3.14 15.01 5.92
CA MET A 50 -3.38 16.42 5.64
C MET A 50 -4.43 17.04 6.58
N ILE A 51 -5.52 16.30 6.85
CA ILE A 51 -6.65 16.77 7.66
C ILE A 51 -6.35 16.64 9.17
N LEU A 52 -5.48 15.72 9.58
CA LEU A 52 -5.17 15.43 10.98
C LEU A 52 -4.81 16.68 11.81
N PRO A 53 -3.95 17.62 11.35
CA PRO A 53 -3.70 18.86 12.07
C PRO A 53 -4.98 19.67 12.30
N TRP A 54 -5.81 19.84 11.27
CA TRP A 54 -7.04 20.63 11.34
C TRP A 54 -8.03 20.08 12.38
N LEU A 55 -8.27 18.76 12.38
CA LEU A 55 -9.12 18.10 13.38
C LEU A 55 -8.64 18.35 14.81
N MET A 56 -7.33 18.48 15.00
CA MET A 56 -6.74 18.73 16.32
C MET A 56 -6.69 20.21 16.69
N PHE A 57 -6.72 21.12 15.71
CA PHE A 57 -6.80 22.56 15.92
C PHE A 57 -8.22 23.11 16.14
N GLN A 58 -9.27 22.36 15.79
CA GLN A 58 -10.65 22.76 16.09
C GLN A 58 -10.93 22.88 17.60
N LYS A 59 -10.18 22.17 18.44
CA LYS A 59 -10.25 22.31 19.92
C LYS A 59 -9.49 23.54 20.46
N LYS A 60 -9.43 24.62 19.67
CA LYS A 60 -8.92 25.94 20.06
C LYS A 60 -9.89 26.61 21.03
N SER A 61 -9.94 26.16 22.28
CA SER A 61 -10.32 27.07 23.36
C SER A 61 -9.49 26.77 24.61
N SER A 62 -8.57 27.69 24.88
CA SER A 62 -7.79 27.83 26.11
C SER A 62 -6.67 26.79 26.38
N PHE A 63 -5.49 27.35 26.67
CA PHE A 63 -4.41 26.79 27.51
C PHE A 63 -3.76 25.45 27.11
N SER A 64 -2.45 25.52 26.81
CA SER A 64 -1.49 24.40 26.80
C SER A 64 -2.05 23.07 26.30
N LEU A 65 -2.07 22.88 24.98
CA LEU A 65 -2.48 21.62 24.36
C LEU A 65 -1.77 20.46 25.06
N ASP A 66 -2.55 19.60 25.71
CA ASP A 66 -2.06 18.52 26.57
C ASP A 66 -0.99 17.70 25.83
N ASN A 67 0.12 17.40 26.51
CA ASN A 67 1.17 16.54 25.99
C ASN A 67 0.61 15.18 25.54
N SER A 68 -0.48 14.70 26.15
CA SER A 68 -1.18 13.50 25.71
C SER A 68 -1.72 13.63 24.28
N LEU A 69 -2.30 14.78 23.95
CA LEU A 69 -2.88 15.07 22.65
C LEU A 69 -1.79 15.24 21.58
N LYS A 70 -0.68 15.91 21.90
CA LYS A 70 0.49 16.01 21.01
C LYS A 70 1.07 14.63 20.68
N ARG A 71 1.13 13.71 21.66
CA ARG A 71 1.59 12.34 21.43
C ARG A 71 0.62 11.56 20.55
N ARG A 72 -0.68 11.65 20.80
CA ARG A 72 -1.71 11.03 19.93
C ARG A 72 -1.61 11.53 18.49
N PHE A 73 -1.40 12.83 18.28
CA PHE A 73 -1.14 13.38 16.94
C PHE A 73 0.05 12.69 16.26
N LEU A 74 1.19 12.65 16.94
CA LEU A 74 2.42 12.07 16.40
C LEU A 74 2.26 10.58 16.12
N LEU A 75 1.62 9.84 17.02
CA LEU A 75 1.30 8.43 16.86
C LEU A 75 0.47 8.20 15.60
N SER A 76 -0.68 8.89 15.46
CA SER A 76 -1.54 8.74 14.28
C SER A 76 -0.82 9.10 12.99
N LYS A 77 -0.07 10.21 12.98
CA LYS A 77 0.73 10.63 11.82
C LYS A 77 1.75 9.56 11.42
N LEU A 78 2.49 9.05 12.40
CA LEU A 78 3.53 8.04 12.17
C LEU A 78 2.94 6.69 11.74
N ASN A 79 1.78 6.32 12.27
CA ASN A 79 1.01 5.14 11.86
C ASN A 79 0.63 5.21 10.39
N PHE A 80 0.08 6.35 9.97
CA PHE A 80 -0.34 6.54 8.58
C PHE A 80 0.86 6.56 7.63
N ILE A 81 1.95 7.25 7.97
CA ILE A 81 3.16 7.26 7.14
C ILE A 81 3.77 5.86 7.01
N ASN A 82 3.92 5.12 8.11
CA ASN A 82 4.43 3.75 8.06
C ASN A 82 3.48 2.80 7.33
N PHE A 83 2.17 3.08 7.34
CA PHE A 83 1.21 2.29 6.58
C PHE A 83 1.29 2.57 5.08
N ILE A 84 1.47 3.83 4.68
CA ILE A 84 1.78 4.21 3.29
C ILE A 84 3.04 3.49 2.80
N HIS A 85 4.12 3.47 3.60
CA HIS A 85 5.33 2.71 3.27
C HIS A 85 5.03 1.24 2.95
N ARG A 86 4.23 0.57 3.80
CA ARG A 86 3.81 -0.82 3.56
C ARG A 86 3.02 -0.97 2.26
N LEU A 87 2.13 -0.05 1.96
CA LEU A 87 1.35 -0.07 0.71
C LEU A 87 2.23 0.17 -0.53
N CYS A 88 3.40 0.81 -0.39
CA CYS A 88 4.36 0.96 -1.50
C CYS A 88 4.92 -0.38 -1.99
N TYR A 89 4.92 -1.43 -1.14
CA TYR A 89 5.27 -2.78 -1.59
C TYR A 89 4.32 -3.28 -2.69
N THR A 90 3.03 -2.94 -2.63
CA THR A 90 2.07 -3.29 -3.69
C THR A 90 2.47 -2.68 -5.04
N PHE A 91 2.93 -1.44 -5.06
CA PHE A 91 3.20 -0.75 -6.32
C PHE A 91 4.55 -1.12 -6.89
N THR A 92 5.57 -1.31 -6.05
CA THR A 92 6.94 -1.45 -6.55
C THR A 92 7.45 -2.87 -6.44
N LEU A 93 7.33 -3.50 -5.27
CA LEU A 93 7.77 -4.88 -5.08
C LEU A 93 6.95 -5.86 -5.92
N ASP A 94 5.63 -5.68 -6.05
CA ASP A 94 4.80 -6.53 -6.90
C ASP A 94 5.26 -6.53 -8.36
N ILE A 95 5.56 -5.35 -8.91
CA ILE A 95 6.08 -5.20 -10.28
C ILE A 95 7.45 -5.86 -10.44
N ILE A 96 8.34 -5.68 -9.44
CA ILE A 96 9.62 -6.38 -9.42
C ILE A 96 9.39 -7.90 -9.45
N LEU A 97 8.47 -8.42 -8.64
CA LEU A 97 8.18 -9.85 -8.61
C LEU A 97 7.53 -10.36 -9.90
N TYR A 98 6.68 -9.57 -10.57
CA TYR A 98 6.17 -9.90 -11.89
C TYR A 98 7.30 -10.10 -12.90
N SER A 99 8.30 -9.22 -12.90
CA SER A 99 9.43 -9.31 -13.81
C SER A 99 10.34 -10.52 -13.53
N ILE A 100 10.36 -11.01 -12.28
CA ILE A 100 11.16 -12.16 -11.85
C ILE A 100 10.43 -13.47 -12.14
N PHE A 101 9.19 -13.61 -11.65
CA PHE A 101 8.44 -14.85 -11.77
C PHE A 101 7.87 -15.06 -13.17
N ARG A 102 7.46 -13.98 -13.85
CA ARG A 102 6.88 -14.00 -15.21
C ARG A 102 5.77 -15.04 -15.40
N GLN A 103 5.05 -15.35 -14.32
CA GLN A 103 3.95 -16.30 -14.37
C GLN A 103 2.71 -15.59 -14.90
N ARG A 104 2.16 -16.13 -15.99
CA ARG A 104 0.98 -15.57 -16.65
C ARG A 104 -0.27 -15.66 -15.76
N ARG A 105 -1.24 -14.79 -16.01
CA ARG A 105 -2.61 -14.92 -15.45
C ARG A 105 -3.29 -16.19 -15.98
N PRO A 106 -4.21 -16.80 -15.22
CA PRO A 106 -4.79 -18.10 -15.59
C PRO A 106 -5.77 -18.01 -16.74
N CYS A 107 -6.51 -16.92 -16.89
CA CYS A 107 -7.60 -16.81 -17.85
C CYS A 107 -7.20 -15.98 -19.07
N LYS A 108 -7.46 -16.55 -20.25
CA LYS A 108 -7.58 -15.81 -21.51
C LYS A 108 -9.00 -15.94 -22.02
N CYS A 109 -9.63 -14.83 -22.37
CA CYS A 109 -11.02 -14.82 -22.82
C CYS A 109 -11.13 -14.25 -24.22
N GLU A 110 -12.08 -14.76 -24.97
CA GLU A 110 -12.40 -14.29 -26.31
C GLU A 110 -12.96 -12.85 -26.24
N SER A 111 -12.34 -11.95 -27.00
CA SER A 111 -12.81 -10.57 -27.17
C SER A 111 -13.86 -10.55 -28.29
N ASN A 112 -15.07 -10.05 -27.98
CA ASN A 112 -16.16 -9.76 -28.92
C ASN A 112 -16.63 -10.89 -29.86
N GLY A 113 -16.22 -12.14 -29.65
CA GLY A 113 -16.62 -13.28 -30.51
C GLY A 113 -15.80 -13.41 -31.79
N ASP A 114 -14.68 -12.69 -31.90
CA ASP A 114 -13.80 -12.70 -33.09
C ASP A 114 -12.80 -13.89 -33.09
N GLY A 115 -12.93 -14.82 -32.13
CA GLY A 115 -11.95 -15.91 -31.92
C GLY A 115 -10.62 -15.45 -31.29
N ILE A 116 -10.44 -14.16 -31.01
CA ILE A 116 -9.20 -13.60 -30.47
C ILE A 116 -9.23 -13.66 -28.93
N TYR A 117 -8.30 -14.42 -28.36
CA TYR A 117 -8.19 -14.59 -26.91
C TYR A 117 -7.20 -13.61 -26.27
N THR A 118 -7.71 -12.66 -25.50
CA THR A 118 -6.92 -11.68 -24.76
C THR A 118 -6.81 -12.06 -23.28
N PRO A 119 -5.66 -11.77 -22.63
CA PRO A 119 -5.53 -11.96 -21.20
C PRO A 119 -6.50 -11.02 -20.47
N VAL A 120 -6.95 -11.44 -19.29
CA VAL A 120 -7.80 -10.61 -18.44
C VAL A 120 -6.89 -9.72 -17.57
N GLY A 121 -6.73 -8.45 -17.97
CA GLY A 121 -5.76 -7.49 -17.41
C GLY A 121 -4.32 -7.78 -17.85
N SER A 122 -3.34 -7.44 -17.01
CA SER A 122 -1.91 -7.58 -17.37
C SER A 122 -1.47 -9.03 -17.65
N ILE A 123 -0.37 -9.22 -18.37
CA ILE A 123 0.11 -10.55 -18.80
C ILE A 123 0.51 -11.39 -17.59
N TYR A 124 1.19 -10.79 -16.61
CA TYR A 124 1.67 -11.45 -15.40
C TYR A 124 0.73 -11.23 -14.21
N GLY A 125 0.73 -12.20 -13.29
CA GLY A 125 -0.15 -12.16 -12.12
C GLY A 125 0.41 -12.84 -10.87
N MET A 126 1.72 -13.13 -10.82
CA MET A 126 2.35 -13.71 -9.63
C MET A 126 3.33 -12.74 -8.96
N PRO A 127 3.13 -12.38 -7.68
CA PRO A 127 1.95 -12.65 -6.85
C PRO A 127 0.77 -11.71 -7.17
N SER A 128 -0.42 -11.93 -6.64
CA SER A 128 -1.53 -10.96 -6.80
C SER A 128 -1.30 -9.72 -5.92
N GLY A 129 -1.04 -8.57 -6.55
CA GLY A 129 -0.85 -7.28 -5.86
C GLY A 129 -2.06 -6.79 -5.06
N ASP A 130 -3.27 -7.04 -5.55
CA ASP A 130 -4.50 -6.67 -4.83
C ASP A 130 -4.70 -7.53 -3.58
N SER A 131 -4.38 -8.82 -3.67
CA SER A 131 -4.40 -9.73 -2.51
C SER A 131 -3.33 -9.37 -1.50
N LEU A 132 -2.15 -8.93 -1.95
CA LEU A 132 -1.10 -8.36 -1.09
C LEU A 132 -1.59 -7.11 -0.36
N THR A 133 -2.25 -6.19 -1.07
CA THR A 133 -2.83 -4.96 -0.50
C THR A 133 -3.90 -5.26 0.53
N ALA A 134 -4.84 -6.14 0.19
CA ALA A 134 -5.88 -6.60 1.10
C ALA A 134 -5.26 -7.22 2.36
N ALA A 135 -4.15 -7.94 2.20
CA ALA A 135 -3.46 -8.55 3.32
C ALA A 135 -2.77 -7.53 4.23
N LEU A 136 -2.13 -6.51 3.66
CA LEU A 136 -1.54 -5.41 4.41
C LEU A 136 -2.61 -4.63 5.20
N ILE A 137 -3.74 -4.31 4.56
CA ILE A 137 -4.87 -3.62 5.19
C ILE A 137 -5.47 -4.48 6.29
N GLY A 138 -5.80 -5.74 5.99
CA GLY A 138 -6.42 -6.63 6.95
C GLY A 138 -5.53 -6.85 8.17
N THR A 139 -4.23 -7.06 7.97
CA THR A 139 -3.28 -7.23 9.09
C THR A 139 -3.14 -5.94 9.90
N PHE A 140 -3.11 -4.77 9.24
CA PHE A 140 -3.12 -3.48 9.90
C PHE A 140 -4.37 -3.27 10.76
N LEU A 141 -5.56 -3.60 10.25
CA LEU A 141 -6.83 -3.53 10.98
C LEU A 141 -6.87 -4.49 12.17
N ILE A 142 -6.21 -5.64 12.08
CA ILE A 142 -6.11 -6.62 13.17
C ILE A 142 -5.18 -6.12 14.29
N GLU A 143 -4.03 -5.52 13.94
CA GLU A 143 -3.03 -5.07 14.93
C GLU A 143 -3.32 -3.68 15.53
N GLN A 144 -3.85 -2.72 14.75
CA GLN A 144 -3.78 -1.29 15.11
C GLN A 144 -5.12 -0.64 15.48
N ALA A 145 -6.24 -1.36 15.40
CA ALA A 145 -7.55 -0.75 15.59
C ALA A 145 -7.89 -0.43 17.06
N PRO A 146 -7.98 0.86 17.44
CA PRO A 146 -8.09 1.24 18.84
C PRO A 146 -9.53 1.41 19.32
N ILE A 147 -10.50 1.63 18.42
CA ILE A 147 -11.87 2.02 18.79
C ILE A 147 -12.80 0.81 18.92
N MET A 148 -12.72 -0.15 18.00
CA MET A 148 -13.55 -1.37 18.01
C MET A 148 -12.71 -2.58 17.62
N PRO A 149 -11.91 -3.15 18.55
CA PRO A 149 -10.93 -4.17 18.23
C PRO A 149 -11.55 -5.43 17.62
N ILE A 150 -12.73 -5.84 18.10
CA ILE A 150 -13.43 -7.02 17.57
C ILE A 150 -13.93 -6.77 16.14
N ILE A 151 -14.64 -5.65 15.92
CA ILE A 151 -15.16 -5.32 14.59
C ILE A 151 -14.02 -5.16 13.59
N SER A 152 -12.95 -4.48 13.97
CA SER A 152 -11.81 -4.28 13.07
C SER A 152 -11.08 -5.58 12.72
N ARG A 153 -10.99 -6.53 13.67
CA ARG A 153 -10.43 -7.86 13.37
C ARG A 153 -11.31 -8.63 12.39
N ILE A 154 -12.64 -8.58 12.59
CA ILE A 154 -13.60 -9.20 11.67
C ILE A 154 -13.48 -8.56 10.29
N LEU A 155 -13.51 -7.22 10.20
CA LEU A 155 -13.33 -6.50 8.95
C LEU A 155 -11.99 -6.83 8.29
N GLY A 156 -10.91 -6.94 9.07
CA GLY A 156 -9.60 -7.31 8.57
C GLY A 156 -9.62 -8.68 7.89
N VAL A 157 -10.19 -9.70 8.52
CA VAL A 157 -10.32 -11.05 7.93
C VAL A 157 -11.24 -11.05 6.70
N LEU A 158 -12.35 -10.30 6.74
CA LEU A 158 -13.28 -10.22 5.61
C LEU A 158 -12.63 -9.58 4.38
N VAL A 159 -11.83 -8.52 4.56
CA VAL A 159 -11.08 -7.86 3.47
C VAL A 159 -10.16 -8.84 2.75
N PHE A 160 -9.42 -9.69 3.49
CA PHE A 160 -8.60 -10.75 2.89
C PHE A 160 -9.43 -11.67 1.99
N ILE A 161 -10.48 -12.27 2.57
CA ILE A 161 -11.25 -13.32 1.91
C ILE A 161 -11.96 -12.77 0.67
N PHE A 162 -12.57 -11.60 0.80
CA PHE A 162 -13.36 -11.00 -0.28
C PHE A 162 -12.50 -10.59 -1.47
N VAL A 163 -11.31 -10.02 -1.28
CA VAL A 163 -10.43 -9.65 -2.40
C VAL A 163 -9.84 -10.89 -3.07
N MET A 164 -9.42 -11.90 -2.30
CA MET A 164 -8.92 -13.15 -2.87
C MET A 164 -10.00 -13.82 -3.73
N PHE A 165 -11.23 -13.87 -3.24
CA PHE A 165 -12.38 -14.42 -3.95
C PHE A 165 -12.71 -13.62 -5.22
N GLU A 166 -12.74 -12.29 -5.11
CA GLU A 166 -13.00 -11.36 -6.23
C GLU A 166 -12.00 -11.58 -7.37
N ARG A 167 -10.70 -11.60 -7.08
CA ARG A 167 -9.66 -11.78 -8.11
C ARG A 167 -9.71 -13.14 -8.81
N VAL A 168 -10.11 -14.20 -8.10
CA VAL A 168 -10.26 -15.54 -8.66
C VAL A 168 -11.50 -15.63 -9.54
N ILE A 169 -12.64 -15.14 -9.07
CA ILE A 169 -13.92 -15.22 -9.80
C ILE A 169 -13.95 -14.34 -11.04
N LEU A 170 -13.29 -13.18 -11.02
CA LEU A 170 -13.18 -12.35 -12.22
C LEU A 170 -12.16 -12.91 -13.23
N GLY A 171 -11.38 -13.92 -12.83
CA GLY A 171 -10.38 -14.58 -13.67
C GLY A 171 -9.07 -13.80 -13.81
N TYR A 172 -8.85 -12.77 -13.00
CA TYR A 172 -7.59 -12.02 -12.98
C TYR A 172 -6.45 -12.88 -12.44
N HIS A 173 -6.70 -13.64 -11.37
CA HIS A 173 -5.66 -14.42 -10.70
C HIS A 173 -6.11 -15.84 -10.41
N SER A 174 -5.12 -16.74 -10.32
CA SER A 174 -5.34 -18.11 -9.87
C SER A 174 -5.31 -18.20 -8.34
N LEU A 175 -5.80 -19.29 -7.78
CA LEU A 175 -5.83 -19.49 -6.33
C LEU A 175 -4.42 -19.43 -5.72
N GLY A 176 -3.42 -19.99 -6.40
CA GLY A 176 -2.02 -19.92 -5.98
C GLY A 176 -1.51 -18.49 -5.94
N GLN A 177 -1.78 -17.70 -6.98
CA GLN A 177 -1.36 -16.30 -7.07
C GLN A 177 -1.95 -15.42 -5.95
N VAL A 178 -3.24 -15.59 -5.64
CA VAL A 178 -3.89 -14.82 -4.56
C VAL A 178 -3.42 -15.25 -3.17
N ILE A 179 -3.20 -16.55 -2.94
CA ILE A 179 -2.64 -17.06 -1.67
C ILE A 179 -1.21 -16.56 -1.49
N SER A 180 -0.38 -16.60 -2.53
CA SER A 180 1.00 -16.11 -2.48
C SER A 180 1.04 -14.61 -2.20
N GLY A 181 0.21 -13.81 -2.87
CA GLY A 181 0.10 -12.36 -2.60
C GLY A 181 -0.34 -12.07 -1.17
N ALA A 182 -1.40 -12.73 -0.70
CA ALA A 182 -1.87 -12.56 0.67
C ALA A 182 -0.82 -12.97 1.73
N SER A 183 -0.16 -14.11 1.52
CA SER A 183 0.88 -14.60 2.43
C SER A 183 2.08 -13.65 2.49
N LEU A 184 2.51 -13.13 1.34
CA LEU A 184 3.57 -12.15 1.25
C LEU A 184 3.17 -10.83 1.94
N GLY A 185 1.94 -10.37 1.77
CA GLY A 185 1.44 -9.16 2.44
C GLY A 185 1.48 -9.28 3.97
N VAL A 186 1.04 -10.41 4.53
CA VAL A 186 1.15 -10.69 5.97
C VAL A 186 2.61 -10.66 6.43
N ALA A 187 3.49 -11.34 5.69
CA ALA A 187 4.91 -11.41 6.02
C ALA A 187 5.55 -10.02 6.01
N LEU A 188 5.29 -9.19 4.99
CA LEU A 188 5.80 -7.83 4.85
C LEU A 188 5.26 -6.88 5.93
N HIS A 189 4.00 -7.04 6.33
CA HIS A 189 3.44 -6.29 7.45
C HIS A 189 4.21 -6.57 8.74
N PHE A 190 4.43 -7.84 9.08
CA PHE A 190 5.18 -8.19 10.29
C PHE A 190 6.66 -7.83 10.20
N TYR A 191 7.28 -8.02 9.04
CA TYR A 191 8.66 -7.61 8.76
C TYR A 191 8.85 -6.10 9.01
N SER A 192 8.08 -5.26 8.34
CA SER A 192 8.21 -3.79 8.44
C SER A 192 7.85 -3.24 9.83
N THR A 193 6.94 -3.88 10.56
CA THR A 193 6.55 -3.42 11.92
C THR A 193 7.55 -3.82 13.01
N ARG A 194 8.28 -4.93 12.81
CA ARG A 194 9.16 -5.52 13.82
C ARG A 194 10.64 -5.18 13.61
N LEU A 195 11.04 -4.81 12.40
CA LEU A 195 12.40 -4.37 12.14
C LEU A 195 12.65 -2.91 12.55
N PRO A 196 13.92 -2.54 12.79
CA PRO A 196 14.29 -1.16 13.05
C PRO A 196 13.85 -0.22 11.92
N GLN A 197 13.42 0.98 12.29
CA GLN A 197 12.91 1.97 11.32
C GLN A 197 13.94 2.46 10.29
N TYR A 198 15.25 2.29 10.52
CA TYR A 198 16.22 2.56 9.44
C TYR A 198 16.06 1.58 8.26
N VAL A 199 15.51 0.37 8.48
CA VAL A 199 15.31 -0.63 7.43
C VAL A 199 14.31 -0.16 6.40
N THR A 200 13.29 0.60 6.79
CA THR A 200 12.33 1.23 5.87
C THR A 200 13.03 2.07 4.79
N PHE A 201 14.06 2.84 5.15
CA PHE A 201 14.83 3.62 4.16
C PHE A 201 15.66 2.73 3.24
N ILE A 202 16.17 1.61 3.74
CA ILE A 202 16.88 0.61 2.94
C ILE A 202 15.91 -0.03 1.95
N ASP A 203 14.74 -0.47 2.42
CA ASP A 203 13.70 -1.05 1.58
C ASP A 203 13.26 -0.08 0.48
N ASN A 204 13.08 1.19 0.80
CA ASN A 204 12.73 2.24 -0.17
C ASN A 204 13.81 2.39 -1.23
N PHE A 205 15.07 2.48 -0.81
CA PHE A 205 16.19 2.58 -1.73
C PHE A 205 16.27 1.34 -2.64
N LEU A 206 16.12 0.15 -2.09
CA LEU A 206 16.14 -1.09 -2.86
C LEU A 206 14.96 -1.19 -3.84
N GLN A 207 13.75 -0.79 -3.44
CA GLN A 207 12.58 -0.75 -4.33
C GLN A 207 12.77 0.23 -5.49
N LEU A 208 13.37 1.41 -5.24
CA LEU A 208 13.72 2.37 -6.28
C LEU A 208 14.77 1.80 -7.25
N VAL A 209 15.85 1.22 -6.74
CA VAL A 209 16.95 0.70 -7.57
C VAL A 209 16.49 -0.55 -8.35
N PHE A 210 15.90 -1.53 -7.66
CA PHE A 210 15.46 -2.76 -8.29
C PHE A 210 14.30 -2.53 -9.25
N GLY A 211 13.32 -1.68 -8.93
CA GLY A 211 12.25 -1.38 -9.88
C GLY A 211 12.79 -0.82 -11.20
N ALA A 212 13.75 0.11 -11.13
CA ALA A 212 14.37 0.71 -12.32
C ALA A 212 15.18 -0.30 -13.15
N ILE A 213 15.84 -1.26 -12.49
CA ILE A 213 16.62 -2.31 -13.16
C ILE A 213 15.68 -3.37 -13.76
N PHE A 214 14.78 -3.93 -12.96
CA PHE A 214 13.99 -5.11 -13.33
C PHE A 214 12.92 -4.82 -14.38
N LEU A 215 12.29 -3.65 -14.34
CA LEU A 215 11.38 -3.23 -15.41
C LEU A 215 12.14 -3.07 -16.74
N ARG A 216 13.45 -2.82 -16.67
CA ARG A 216 14.29 -2.84 -17.86
C ARG A 216 14.65 -4.24 -18.37
N LEU A 217 14.50 -5.29 -17.57
CA LEU A 217 14.85 -6.64 -18.01
C LEU A 217 13.71 -7.35 -18.74
N ASP A 218 12.50 -6.80 -18.74
CA ASP A 218 11.35 -7.38 -19.43
C ASP A 218 10.69 -6.37 -20.37
N PRO A 219 11.03 -6.38 -21.67
CA PRO A 219 10.40 -5.51 -22.66
C PRO A 219 8.88 -5.71 -22.77
N SER A 220 8.33 -6.87 -22.37
CA SER A 220 6.88 -7.13 -22.45
C SER A 220 6.07 -6.42 -21.36
N LEU A 221 6.74 -5.93 -20.32
CA LEU A 221 6.16 -5.06 -19.30
C LEU A 221 6.32 -3.58 -19.65
N ARG A 222 6.91 -3.30 -20.82
CA ARG A 222 7.10 -1.95 -21.32
C ARG A 222 6.25 -1.75 -22.58
N PHE A 223 5.60 -0.60 -22.61
CA PHE A 223 5.07 0.03 -23.82
C PHE A 223 3.85 -0.64 -24.47
N GLY A 224 2.74 0.09 -24.34
CA GLY A 224 1.66 0.16 -25.31
C GLY A 224 0.75 1.31 -24.87
N LYS A 225 0.36 2.19 -25.79
CA LYS A 225 -0.60 3.25 -25.48
C LYS A 225 -1.92 2.58 -25.09
N TYR A 226 -2.45 2.88 -23.91
CA TYR A 226 -3.64 2.21 -23.36
C TYR A 226 -3.46 0.68 -23.19
N ASP A 227 -2.23 0.22 -22.96
CA ASP A 227 -1.96 -1.19 -22.70
C ASP A 227 -2.05 -1.46 -21.19
N ASP A 228 -2.95 -2.37 -20.81
CA ASP A 228 -3.10 -2.88 -19.44
C ASP A 228 -1.80 -3.53 -18.90
N ASN A 229 -0.80 -3.75 -19.77
CA ASN A 229 0.54 -4.23 -19.42
C ASN A 229 1.54 -3.12 -19.08
N ASN A 230 1.16 -1.84 -19.20
CA ASN A 230 2.04 -0.73 -18.90
C ASN A 230 2.22 -0.53 -17.39
N LEU A 231 3.03 -1.41 -16.80
CA LEU A 231 3.39 -1.36 -15.38
C LEU A 231 4.33 -0.20 -15.05
N PHE A 232 4.81 0.56 -16.05
CA PHE A 232 5.70 1.69 -15.83
C PHE A 232 5.01 2.83 -15.07
N GLY A 233 3.76 3.15 -15.42
CA GLY A 233 2.96 4.15 -14.70
C GLY A 233 2.81 3.76 -13.22
N TRP A 234 2.40 2.53 -12.96
CA TRP A 234 2.21 2.02 -11.60
C TRP A 234 3.50 2.02 -10.77
N LEU A 235 4.65 1.72 -11.39
CA LEU A 235 5.95 1.82 -10.72
C LEU A 235 6.27 3.26 -10.32
N PHE A 236 6.02 4.22 -11.20
CA PHE A 236 6.25 5.65 -10.94
C PHE A 236 5.30 6.21 -9.88
N ASP A 237 4.05 5.76 -9.85
CA ASP A 237 3.14 6.07 -8.75
C ASP A 237 3.69 5.54 -7.43
N GLY A 238 4.18 4.30 -7.41
CA GLY A 238 4.88 3.73 -6.26
C GLY A 238 6.08 4.59 -5.82
N TYR A 239 6.87 5.09 -6.78
CA TYR A 239 8.01 5.97 -6.49
C TYR A 239 7.58 7.31 -5.91
N ALA A 240 6.48 7.88 -6.39
CA ALA A 240 5.91 9.12 -5.86
C ALA A 240 5.62 8.97 -4.35
N PHE A 241 4.96 7.87 -3.98
CA PHE A 241 4.63 7.59 -2.58
C PHE A 241 5.85 7.23 -1.72
N ILE A 242 6.82 6.48 -2.25
CA ILE A 242 8.09 6.19 -1.56
C ILE A 242 8.83 7.49 -1.23
N ILE A 243 8.91 8.42 -2.19
CA ILE A 243 9.57 9.72 -1.98
C ILE A 243 8.78 10.55 -0.96
N PHE A 244 7.45 10.60 -1.10
CA PHE A 244 6.56 11.30 -0.19
C PHE A 244 6.75 10.83 1.26
N GLU A 245 6.63 9.53 1.52
CA GLU A 245 6.74 8.99 2.87
C GLU A 245 8.18 9.13 3.41
N SER A 246 9.20 8.94 2.56
CA SER A 246 10.61 9.08 2.96
C SER A 246 10.91 10.50 3.45
N ILE A 247 10.40 11.54 2.76
CA ILE A 247 10.56 12.93 3.18
C ILE A 247 9.89 13.16 4.54
N LEU A 248 8.67 12.63 4.73
CA LEU A 248 7.94 12.78 5.99
C LEU A 248 8.60 12.05 7.16
N LEU A 249 9.06 10.81 6.96
CA LEU A 249 9.80 10.04 7.96
C LEU A 249 11.13 10.72 8.29
N PHE A 250 11.92 11.10 7.29
CA PHE A 250 13.17 11.81 7.49
C PHE A 250 12.95 13.07 8.32
N ARG A 251 11.93 13.86 7.99
CA ARG A 251 11.59 15.07 8.73
C ARG A 251 11.18 14.78 10.17
N PHE A 252 10.38 13.73 10.38
CA PHE A 252 9.96 13.29 11.71
C PHE A 252 11.18 12.94 12.59
N TYR A 253 12.09 12.09 12.09
CA TYR A 253 13.28 11.68 12.85
C TYR A 253 14.27 12.82 13.07
N TRP A 254 14.42 13.73 12.11
CA TRP A 254 15.22 14.93 12.26
C TRP A 254 14.72 15.82 13.41
N LYS A 255 13.40 15.96 13.55
CA LYS A 255 12.81 16.78 14.62
C LYS A 255 12.83 16.14 15.99
N ILE A 256 12.53 14.84 16.06
CA ILE A 256 12.36 14.15 17.33
C ILE A 256 13.73 13.64 17.82
N ASP A 257 14.22 12.54 17.23
CA ASP A 257 15.53 11.99 17.52
C ASP A 257 15.92 10.91 16.50
N TRP A 258 17.08 11.05 15.87
CA TRP A 258 17.66 10.04 14.98
C TRP A 258 17.89 8.69 15.66
N LYS A 259 18.11 8.68 16.98
CA LYS A 259 18.24 7.42 17.75
C LYS A 259 17.00 6.55 17.68
N MET A 260 15.83 7.13 17.38
CA MET A 260 14.59 6.37 17.25
C MET A 260 14.59 5.40 16.07
N LEU A 261 15.43 5.63 15.06
CA LEU A 261 15.57 4.72 13.92
C LEU A 261 16.02 3.31 14.30
N LYS A 262 16.68 3.15 15.44
CA LYS A 262 17.13 1.84 15.93
C LYS A 262 16.01 1.01 16.55
N PHE A 263 14.86 1.62 16.85
CA PHE A 263 13.72 0.90 17.40
C PHE A 263 12.81 0.41 16.29
N SER A 264 12.13 -0.71 16.56
CA SER A 264 11.03 -1.16 15.72
C SER A 264 9.83 -0.24 15.85
N TYR A 265 8.97 -0.23 14.83
CA TYR A 265 7.72 0.51 14.87
C TYR A 265 6.88 0.12 16.09
N VAL A 266 6.70 -1.17 16.37
CA VAL A 266 5.94 -1.63 17.54
C VAL A 266 6.51 -1.08 18.86
N LYS A 267 7.85 -1.10 19.00
CA LYS A 267 8.51 -0.56 20.20
C LYS A 267 8.35 0.95 20.30
N MET A 268 8.43 1.65 19.17
CA MET A 268 8.23 3.10 19.10
C MET A 268 6.80 3.50 19.46
N MET A 269 5.81 2.74 19.00
CA MET A 269 4.40 2.95 19.30
C MET A 269 4.11 2.83 20.79
N LYS A 270 4.63 1.79 21.44
CA LYS A 270 4.53 1.64 22.90
C LYS A 270 5.16 2.82 23.64
N ASN A 271 6.36 3.23 23.24
CA ASN A 271 7.09 4.33 23.88
C ASN A 271 6.41 5.70 23.74
N LEU A 272 5.65 5.90 22.66
CA LEU A 272 4.92 7.15 22.40
C LEU A 272 3.50 7.14 22.98
N ASP A 273 2.97 5.97 23.38
CA ASP A 273 1.64 5.84 23.97
C ASP A 273 1.55 6.64 25.29
N PRO A 274 0.65 7.64 25.39
CA PRO A 274 0.49 8.41 26.62
C PRO A 274 -0.05 7.59 27.80
N PHE A 275 -0.62 6.40 27.57
CA PHE A 275 -1.19 5.54 28.62
C PHE A 275 -0.24 4.43 29.08
N ASP A 276 0.90 4.24 28.41
CA ASP A 276 1.86 3.22 28.81
C ASP A 276 2.62 3.68 30.08
N LYS A 277 2.31 3.02 31.21
CA LYS A 277 2.87 3.30 32.53
C LYS A 277 4.24 2.65 32.74
N GLU A 278 4.66 1.73 31.87
CA GLU A 278 5.84 0.87 32.10
C GLU A 278 7.17 1.52 31.67
N ASN A 279 7.16 2.64 30.94
CA ASN A 279 8.38 3.31 30.48
C ASN A 279 8.44 4.80 30.87
N PRO A 280 8.90 5.13 32.10
CA PRO A 280 9.06 6.52 32.54
C PRO A 280 10.25 7.25 31.87
N ASN A 281 11.31 6.57 31.43
CA ASN A 281 12.65 7.15 31.23
C ASN A 281 13.05 7.62 29.82
N PHE A 282 12.11 8.01 28.94
CA PHE A 282 12.49 8.45 27.59
C PHE A 282 12.72 9.97 27.46
N SER A 283 13.92 10.37 27.07
CA SER A 283 14.32 11.77 26.76
C SER A 283 13.50 12.43 25.64
N VAL A 284 12.75 11.65 24.87
CA VAL A 284 11.80 12.15 23.86
C VAL A 284 10.62 12.86 24.51
N LYS A 285 10.26 12.53 25.76
CA LYS A 285 9.18 13.19 26.49
C LYS A 285 9.45 14.69 26.67
N SER A 286 10.69 15.08 26.98
CA SER A 286 11.07 16.48 27.15
C SER A 286 11.11 17.24 25.81
N LYS A 287 11.63 16.62 24.75
CA LYS A 287 11.63 17.23 23.41
C LYS A 287 10.21 17.49 22.88
N ILE A 288 9.28 16.55 23.03
CA ILE A 288 7.90 16.70 22.55
C ILE A 288 7.16 17.82 23.30
N SER A 289 7.40 17.98 24.61
CA SER A 289 6.73 19.03 25.39
C SER A 289 7.06 20.43 24.91
N HIS A 290 8.29 20.66 24.43
CA HIS A 290 8.73 21.96 23.91
C HIS A 290 8.22 22.27 22.49
N LEU A 291 7.72 21.28 21.75
CA LEU A 291 7.25 21.49 20.38
C LEU A 291 5.80 22.02 20.37
N THR A 292 5.55 23.05 19.58
CA THR A 292 4.20 23.54 19.27
C THR A 292 3.52 22.60 18.28
N VAL A 293 2.19 22.55 18.26
CA VAL A 293 1.45 21.72 17.29
C VAL A 293 1.70 22.18 15.85
N SER A 294 1.87 23.48 15.61
CA SER A 294 2.27 24.00 14.28
C SER A 294 3.66 23.52 13.87
N SER A 295 4.57 23.33 14.83
CA SER A 295 5.84 22.68 14.55
C SER A 295 5.64 21.19 14.29
N LEU A 296 4.83 20.48 15.09
CA LEU A 296 4.60 19.04 14.90
C LEU A 296 3.88 18.71 13.59
N SER A 297 2.99 19.59 13.11
CA SER A 297 2.23 19.36 11.88
C SER A 297 3.16 19.24 10.68
N ASP A 298 4.28 19.97 10.67
CA ASP A 298 5.21 20.04 9.54
C ASP A 298 4.49 20.39 8.22
N THR A 299 3.47 21.25 8.29
CA THR A 299 2.59 21.56 7.16
C THR A 299 3.38 22.00 5.91
N PHE A 300 4.44 22.80 6.08
CA PHE A 300 5.32 23.20 4.98
C PHE A 300 6.00 22.01 4.29
N TYR A 301 6.62 21.11 5.06
CA TYR A 301 7.28 19.92 4.49
C TYR A 301 6.30 18.91 3.92
N PHE A 302 5.09 18.81 4.50
CA PHE A 302 4.02 18.02 3.92
C PHE A 302 3.65 18.51 2.53
N TRP A 303 3.46 19.82 2.33
CA TRP A 303 3.14 20.38 1.02
C TRP A 303 4.28 20.23 0.02
N ILE A 304 5.54 20.33 0.45
CA ILE A 304 6.70 20.03 -0.41
C ILE A 304 6.65 18.56 -0.87
N ALA A 305 6.52 17.63 0.07
CA ALA A 305 6.46 16.21 -0.24
C ALA A 305 5.27 15.89 -1.16
N PHE A 306 4.10 16.48 -0.88
CA PHE A 306 2.88 16.31 -1.65
C PHE A 306 3.03 16.88 -3.07
N PHE A 307 3.62 18.07 -3.23
CA PHE A 307 3.88 18.65 -4.54
C PHE A 307 4.83 17.78 -5.37
N ILE A 308 5.91 17.27 -4.77
CA ILE A 308 6.82 16.33 -5.44
C ILE A 308 6.07 15.06 -5.85
N CYS A 309 5.24 14.52 -4.96
CA CYS A 309 4.40 13.35 -5.24
C CYS A 309 3.50 13.61 -6.46
N LEU A 310 2.77 14.73 -6.49
CA LEU A 310 1.90 15.11 -7.60
C LEU A 310 2.65 15.27 -8.93
N VAL A 311 3.84 15.85 -8.91
CA VAL A 311 4.67 15.99 -10.12
C VAL A 311 5.05 14.61 -10.66
N ILE A 312 5.43 13.67 -9.80
CA ILE A 312 5.81 12.31 -10.21
C ILE A 312 4.58 11.52 -10.69
N GLN A 313 3.43 11.64 -10.03
CA GLN A 313 2.17 11.03 -10.47
C GLN A 313 1.69 11.60 -11.81
N TYR A 314 1.88 12.91 -12.03
CA TYR A 314 1.60 13.50 -13.33
C TYR A 314 2.49 12.91 -14.43
N LEU A 315 3.78 12.69 -14.14
CA LEU A 315 4.67 11.97 -15.06
C LEU A 315 4.21 10.52 -15.28
N ALA A 316 3.79 9.81 -14.23
CA ALA A 316 3.23 8.46 -14.33
C ALA A 316 2.02 8.42 -15.27
N TYR A 317 1.06 9.34 -15.08
CA TYR A 317 -0.08 9.53 -15.97
C TYR A 317 0.34 9.81 -17.41
N CYS A 318 1.36 10.64 -17.62
CA CYS A 318 1.89 10.90 -18.95
C CYS A 318 2.47 9.64 -19.60
N PHE A 319 3.23 8.83 -18.85
CA PHE A 319 3.79 7.57 -19.36
C PHE A 319 2.71 6.54 -19.70
N GLU A 320 1.61 6.51 -18.94
CA GLU A 320 0.48 5.62 -19.19
C GLU A 320 -0.27 5.98 -20.48
N ASN A 321 -0.52 7.28 -20.70
CA ASN A 321 -1.40 7.76 -21.77
C ASN A 321 -0.68 8.10 -23.09
N TYR A 322 0.59 8.49 -23.02
CA TYR A 322 1.35 8.94 -24.18
C TYR A 322 2.52 8.03 -24.53
N GLY A 323 2.83 7.04 -23.70
CA GLY A 323 3.99 6.17 -23.89
C GLY A 323 5.32 6.86 -23.58
N TRP A 324 6.42 6.16 -23.86
CA TRP A 324 7.79 6.66 -23.73
C TRP A 324 8.51 6.33 -25.02
N ASP A 325 8.49 7.26 -25.97
CA ASP A 325 9.29 7.19 -27.21
C ASP A 325 10.43 8.21 -27.15
#